data_AF-A0A9D5UUE2-F1
#
_entry.id   AF-A0A9D5UUE2-F1
#
_cell.length_a   1.000
_cell.length_b   1.000
_cell.length_c   1.000
_cell.angle_alpha   90.00
_cell.angle_beta   90.00
_cell.angle_gamma   90.00
#
_symmetry.space_group_name_H-M   'P 1'
#
loop_
_entity.id
_entity.type
_entity.pdbx_description
1 polymer ?
#
loop_
_entity_poly.entity_id
_entity_poly.type
_entity_poly.pdbx_seq_one_letter_code
_entity_poly.pdbx_strand_id
1 'polypeptide(L)'
;MSEPVSQIYPEILAQAAELRQRDALINIDEEQVQLLIFRLLEHTFAIPGAHVRELLPAGEIVPVPGSSPLFLGVIPVRGEIASVLDLARLLQLPPGTSATAHNRSSRILIVQKEEMSTGMLVDAVEEIREFPKSAVQTQQASLNTLLEKLSQGQLLFNHQPTPLLDIAKLFQYLQELCA
;
A
#
# COMPACT_ATOMS: atom_id res chain seq x y z
N MET A 1 -28.57 33.92 -52.85
CA MET A 1 -28.62 32.51 -52.38
C MET A 1 -27.31 32.25 -51.66
N SER A 2 -27.45 31.68 -50.47
CA SER A 2 -26.67 31.99 -49.26
C SER A 2 -25.23 31.48 -49.29
N GLU A 3 -24.40 32.24 -48.58
CA GLU A 3 -22.93 32.22 -48.51
C GLU A 3 -22.28 30.86 -48.16
N PRO A 4 -21.00 30.68 -48.54
CA PRO A 4 -20.27 29.41 -48.43
C PRO A 4 -19.82 29.12 -46.99
N VAL A 5 -19.86 27.84 -46.61
CA VAL A 5 -19.51 27.22 -45.31
C VAL A 5 -18.01 27.35 -44.95
N SER A 6 -17.28 28.33 -45.47
CA SER A 6 -15.81 28.40 -45.43
C SER A 6 -15.22 29.23 -44.28
N GLN A 7 -16.03 29.79 -43.36
CA GLN A 7 -15.53 30.71 -42.33
C GLN A 7 -15.56 30.19 -40.88
N ILE A 8 -16.04 28.96 -40.62
CA ILE A 8 -16.19 28.44 -39.24
C ILE A 8 -14.97 27.60 -38.77
N TYR A 9 -13.97 27.39 -39.64
CA TYR A 9 -12.85 26.48 -39.35
C TYR A 9 -11.56 27.07 -38.70
N PRO A 10 -11.47 28.32 -38.19
CA PRO A 10 -10.33 28.69 -37.33
C PRO A 10 -10.57 28.35 -35.84
N GLU A 11 -11.78 28.65 -35.33
CA GLU A 11 -12.09 28.54 -33.89
C GLU A 11 -12.22 27.08 -33.44
N ILE A 12 -12.85 26.22 -34.25
CA ILE A 12 -12.97 24.79 -33.95
C ILE A 12 -11.59 24.09 -33.94
N LEU A 13 -10.65 24.53 -34.77
CA LEU A 13 -9.28 24.01 -34.77
C LEU A 13 -8.45 24.52 -33.58
N ALA A 14 -8.64 25.77 -33.15
CA ALA A 14 -8.00 26.31 -31.96
C ALA A 14 -8.50 25.65 -30.67
N GLN A 15 -9.81 25.41 -30.57
CA GLN A 15 -10.43 24.76 -29.41
C GLN A 15 -10.11 23.26 -29.33
N ALA A 16 -9.94 22.58 -30.48
CA ALA A 16 -9.46 21.20 -30.52
C ALA A 16 -7.98 21.05 -30.13
N ALA A 17 -7.17 22.10 -30.28
CA ALA A 17 -5.79 22.12 -29.82
C ALA A 17 -5.69 22.29 -28.29
N GLU A 18 -6.56 23.10 -27.69
CA GLU A 18 -6.63 23.29 -26.22
C GLU A 18 -7.23 22.08 -25.49
N LEU A 19 -8.23 21.40 -26.07
CA LEU A 19 -8.82 20.20 -25.48
C LEU A 19 -7.88 18.98 -25.49
N ARG A 20 -6.83 18.98 -26.32
CA ARG A 20 -5.75 17.97 -26.26
C ARG A 20 -4.82 18.13 -25.06
N GLN A 21 -4.87 19.24 -24.33
CA GLN A 21 -3.90 19.51 -23.26
C GLN A 21 -4.30 18.97 -21.87
N ARG A 22 -5.48 18.35 -21.68
CA ARG A 22 -5.89 17.87 -20.34
C ARG A 22 -5.86 16.36 -20.10
N ASP A 23 -5.74 15.52 -21.13
CA ASP A 23 -5.65 14.07 -20.93
C ASP A 23 -4.30 13.51 -21.38
N ALA A 24 -3.44 13.35 -20.37
CA ALA A 24 -2.36 12.38 -20.26
C ALA A 24 -1.20 12.47 -21.26
N LEU A 25 -0.18 13.24 -20.88
CA LEU A 25 1.21 12.79 -21.08
C LEU A 25 1.41 11.50 -20.26
N ILE A 26 0.99 10.35 -20.80
CA ILE A 26 1.54 9.07 -20.31
C ILE A 26 2.97 9.06 -20.83
N ASN A 27 3.90 9.51 -19.99
CA ASN A 27 5.31 9.39 -20.30
C ASN A 27 5.66 7.90 -20.18
N ILE A 28 5.73 7.19 -21.31
CA ILE A 28 5.98 5.75 -21.38
C ILE A 28 7.36 5.38 -20.79
N ASP A 29 8.25 6.37 -20.66
CA ASP A 29 9.58 6.25 -20.03
C ASP A 29 9.59 6.52 -18.51
N GLU A 30 8.44 6.82 -17.90
CA GLU A 30 8.41 7.03 -16.45
C GLU A 30 8.54 5.70 -15.70
N GLU A 31 9.51 5.64 -14.78
CA GLU A 31 9.74 4.48 -13.93
C GLU A 31 8.47 4.13 -13.14
N GLN A 32 7.95 2.92 -13.36
CA GLN A 32 6.77 2.40 -12.67
C GLN A 32 7.20 1.62 -11.43
N VAL A 33 6.40 1.72 -10.38
CA VAL A 33 6.53 0.87 -9.18
C VAL A 33 5.24 0.10 -8.98
N GLN A 34 5.34 -1.22 -8.88
CA GLN A 34 4.20 -2.05 -8.52
C GLN A 34 3.95 -1.94 -7.02
N LEU A 35 2.73 -1.54 -6.63
CA LEU A 35 2.32 -1.40 -5.25
C LEU A 35 1.15 -2.34 -4.96
N LEU A 36 1.20 -2.96 -3.77
CA LEU A 36 0.05 -3.63 -3.18
C LEU A 36 -0.59 -2.70 -2.17
N ILE A 37 -1.88 -2.46 -2.35
CA ILE A 37 -2.72 -1.60 -1.52
C ILE A 37 -3.63 -2.48 -0.69
N PHE A 38 -3.64 -2.25 0.61
CA PHE A 38 -4.41 -3.02 1.57
C PHE A 38 -5.04 -2.12 2.62
N ARG A 39 -6.09 -2.64 3.24
CA ARG A 39 -6.79 -2.00 4.34
C ARG A 39 -6.42 -2.65 5.66
N LEU A 40 -6.18 -1.80 6.64
CA LEU A 40 -5.94 -2.16 8.03
C LEU A 40 -6.71 -1.19 8.92
N LEU A 41 -7.68 -1.73 9.64
CA LEU A 41 -8.74 -1.00 10.34
C LEU A 41 -9.47 -0.06 9.37
N GLU A 42 -9.53 1.23 9.70
CA GLU A 42 -10.14 2.28 8.90
C GLU A 42 -9.13 2.99 7.97
N HIS A 43 -7.92 2.44 7.85
CA HIS A 43 -6.82 3.07 7.11
C HIS A 43 -6.36 2.22 5.92
N THR A 44 -5.95 2.91 4.86
CA THR A 44 -5.40 2.29 3.64
C THR A 44 -3.89 2.51 3.61
N PHE A 45 -3.15 1.46 3.30
CA PHE A 45 -1.69 1.47 3.22
C PHE A 45 -1.23 0.85 1.90
N ALA A 46 -0.02 1.19 1.50
CA ALA A 46 0.64 0.57 0.36
C ALA A 46 2.01 0.01 0.76
N ILE A 47 2.42 -1.05 0.09
CA ILE A 47 3.80 -1.58 0.13
C ILE A 47 4.29 -1.88 -1.29
N PRO A 48 5.61 -1.83 -1.55
CA PRO A 48 6.14 -2.29 -2.82
C PRO A 48 5.84 -3.78 -3.03
N GLY A 49 5.26 -4.12 -4.18
CA GLY A 49 4.95 -5.50 -4.57
C GLY A 49 6.19 -6.40 -4.61
N ALA A 50 7.37 -5.82 -4.86
CA ALA A 50 8.64 -6.53 -4.82
C ALA A 50 8.98 -7.17 -3.46
N HIS A 51 8.40 -6.67 -2.37
CA HIS A 51 8.55 -7.26 -1.04
C HIS A 51 7.47 -8.28 -0.69
N VAL A 52 6.46 -8.45 -1.53
CA VAL A 52 5.34 -9.36 -1.29
C VAL A 52 5.71 -10.74 -1.79
N ARG A 53 5.84 -11.69 -0.86
CA ARG A 53 6.09 -13.09 -1.20
C ARG A 53 4.79 -13.79 -1.58
N GLU A 54 3.79 -13.71 -0.69
CA GLU A 54 2.54 -14.46 -0.81
C GLU A 54 1.38 -13.74 -0.09
N LEU A 55 0.16 -13.94 -0.60
CA LEU A 55 -1.08 -13.55 0.07
C LEU A 55 -1.83 -14.82 0.45
N LEU A 56 -2.03 -15.03 1.74
CA LEU A 56 -2.75 -16.18 2.27
C LEU A 56 -4.10 -15.73 2.82
N PRO A 57 -5.18 -16.54 2.71
CA PRO A 57 -6.37 -16.34 3.53
C PRO A 57 -5.97 -16.29 5.01
N ALA A 58 -6.62 -15.43 5.80
CA ALA A 58 -6.42 -15.46 7.24
C ALA A 58 -6.86 -16.82 7.80
N GLY A 59 -5.88 -17.60 8.24
CA GLY A 59 -6.05 -18.91 8.85
C GLY A 59 -5.80 -18.86 10.36
N GLU A 60 -5.63 -20.04 10.95
CA GLU A 60 -5.26 -20.15 12.36
C GLU A 60 -3.82 -19.65 12.57
N ILE A 61 -3.65 -18.68 13.46
CA ILE A 61 -2.35 -18.18 13.91
C ILE A 61 -2.05 -18.85 15.25
N VAL A 62 -0.94 -19.58 15.34
CA VAL A 62 -0.55 -20.28 16.57
C VAL A 62 0.20 -19.29 17.47
N PRO A 63 -0.36 -18.87 18.62
CA PRO A 63 0.31 -17.92 19.50
C PRO A 63 1.59 -18.53 20.09
N VAL A 64 2.63 -17.72 20.22
CA VAL A 64 3.90 -18.12 20.81
C VAL A 64 3.96 -17.64 22.27
N PRO A 65 4.03 -18.53 23.26
CA PRO A 65 4.11 -18.12 24.67
C PRO A 65 5.32 -17.23 24.94
N GLY A 66 5.11 -16.10 25.62
CA GLY A 66 6.17 -15.15 25.97
C GLY A 66 6.67 -14.28 24.82
N SER A 67 6.03 -14.31 23.64
CA SER A 67 6.37 -13.38 22.55
C SER A 67 5.95 -11.95 22.87
N SER A 68 6.62 -10.99 22.25
CA SER A 68 6.20 -9.59 22.27
C SER A 68 4.73 -9.48 21.81
N PRO A 69 3.93 -8.58 22.42
CA PRO A 69 2.53 -8.35 22.03
C PRO A 69 2.38 -7.81 20.60
N LEU A 70 3.49 -7.42 19.95
CA LEU A 70 3.54 -7.06 18.54
C LEU A 70 3.36 -8.28 17.62
N PHE A 71 3.64 -9.49 18.09
CA PHE A 71 3.43 -10.71 17.32
C PHE A 71 2.16 -11.41 17.77
N LEU A 72 1.31 -11.74 16.80
CA LEU A 72 0.11 -12.57 17.01
C LEU A 72 0.49 -14.04 17.21
N GLY A 73 1.61 -14.47 16.64
CA GLY A 73 2.09 -15.84 16.70
C GLY A 73 2.85 -16.24 15.45
N VAL A 74 2.68 -17.49 15.03
CA VAL A 74 3.32 -18.07 13.84
C VAL A 74 2.33 -18.85 12.97
N ILE A 75 2.66 -18.98 11.69
CA ILE A 75 1.93 -19.82 10.74
C ILE A 75 2.90 -20.65 9.87
N PRO A 76 2.49 -21.85 9.41
CA PRO A 76 3.26 -22.60 8.43
C PRO A 76 3.07 -22.00 7.03
N VAL A 77 4.17 -21.77 6.31
CA VAL A 77 4.18 -21.31 4.92
C VAL A 77 5.20 -22.14 4.14
N ARG A 78 4.72 -23.01 3.24
CA ARG A 78 5.56 -23.88 2.37
C ARG A 78 6.64 -24.69 3.10
N GLY A 79 6.35 -25.15 4.32
CA GLY A 79 7.28 -25.94 5.12
C GLY A 79 8.22 -25.11 6.01
N GLU A 80 8.13 -23.78 5.94
CA GLU A 80 8.79 -22.86 6.86
C GLU A 80 7.80 -22.28 7.87
N ILE A 81 8.29 -21.81 9.01
CA ILE A 81 7.48 -21.12 10.02
C ILE A 81 7.69 -19.61 9.85
N ALA A 82 6.62 -18.89 9.51
CA ALA A 82 6.62 -17.44 9.42
C ALA A 82 5.98 -16.84 10.68
N SER A 83 6.61 -15.81 11.25
CA SER A 83 5.99 -15.01 12.31
C SER A 83 4.84 -14.17 11.74
N VAL A 84 3.82 -13.88 12.54
CA VAL A 84 2.73 -12.98 12.16
C VAL A 84 2.72 -11.76 13.07
N LEU A 85 2.93 -10.59 12.47
CA LEU A 85 2.96 -9.29 13.10
C LEU A 85 1.54 -8.67 13.15
N ASP A 86 1.19 -8.12 14.31
CA ASP A 86 0.06 -7.22 14.46
C ASP A 86 0.49 -5.82 14.01
N LEU A 87 0.30 -5.55 12.71
CA LEU A 87 0.69 -4.28 12.11
C LEU A 87 -0.08 -3.09 12.72
N ALA A 88 -1.32 -3.30 13.18
CA ALA A 88 -2.10 -2.22 13.78
C ALA A 88 -1.51 -1.79 15.13
N ARG A 89 -1.09 -2.76 15.96
CA ARG A 89 -0.34 -2.48 17.20
C ARG A 89 1.01 -1.85 16.91
N LEU A 90 1.75 -2.37 15.92
CA LEU A 90 3.04 -1.81 15.55
C LEU A 90 2.92 -0.34 15.15
N LEU A 91 1.96 -0.02 14.28
CA LEU A 91 1.74 1.34 13.79
C LEU A 91 1.00 2.24 14.79
N GLN A 92 0.71 1.75 16.00
CA GLN A 92 0.00 2.47 17.06
C GLN A 92 -1.32 3.07 16.55
N LEU A 93 -2.02 2.32 15.70
CA LEU A 93 -3.30 2.77 15.17
C LEU A 93 -4.35 2.73 16.30
N PRO A 94 -5.25 3.73 16.36
CA PRO A 94 -6.33 3.69 17.31
C PRO A 94 -7.14 2.40 17.11
N PRO A 95 -7.53 1.69 18.19
CA PRO A 95 -8.29 0.46 18.07
C PRO A 95 -9.58 0.73 17.29
N GLY A 96 -9.68 0.14 16.11
CA GLY A 96 -10.89 0.19 15.28
C GLY A 96 -11.93 -0.79 15.81
N THR A 97 -13.20 -0.53 15.51
CA THR A 97 -14.33 -1.43 15.80
C THR A 97 -14.18 -2.81 15.13
N SER A 98 -13.31 -2.93 14.11
CA SER A 98 -13.08 -4.14 13.33
C SER A 98 -11.92 -5.03 13.84
N ALA A 99 -11.12 -4.59 14.83
CA ALA A 99 -9.84 -5.23 15.20
C ALA A 99 -9.93 -6.65 15.80
N THR A 100 -11.12 -7.25 15.89
CA THR A 100 -11.34 -8.53 16.60
C THR A 100 -12.11 -9.58 15.82
N ALA A 101 -12.64 -9.26 14.64
CA ALA A 101 -13.39 -10.21 13.82
C ALA A 101 -12.62 -10.49 12.53
N HIS A 102 -11.91 -11.62 12.47
CA HIS A 102 -11.41 -12.17 11.22
C HIS A 102 -12.59 -12.29 10.23
N ASN A 103 -12.64 -11.39 9.25
CA ASN A 103 -13.65 -11.46 8.21
C ASN A 103 -13.14 -12.39 7.09
N ARG A 104 -14.04 -12.87 6.23
CA ARG A 104 -13.68 -13.64 5.03
C ARG A 104 -12.73 -12.88 4.10
N SER A 105 -12.66 -11.55 4.20
CA SER A 105 -11.73 -10.70 3.47
C SER A 105 -10.33 -10.64 4.07
N SER A 106 -10.14 -11.00 5.33
CA SER A 106 -8.85 -10.90 6.02
C SER A 106 -7.80 -11.77 5.33
N ARG A 107 -6.59 -11.24 5.21
CA ARG A 107 -5.44 -11.91 4.58
C ARG A 107 -4.23 -11.83 5.48
N ILE A 108 -3.35 -12.81 5.37
CA ILE A 108 -1.99 -12.73 5.90
C ILE A 108 -1.08 -12.41 4.72
N LEU A 109 -0.49 -11.23 4.75
CA LEU A 109 0.42 -10.71 3.75
C LEU A 109 1.84 -11.07 4.14
N ILE A 110 2.44 -12.04 3.45
CA ILE A 110 3.81 -12.45 3.70
C ILE A 110 4.74 -11.48 2.99
N VAL A 111 5.48 -10.70 3.78
CA VAL A 111 6.53 -9.81 3.28
C VAL A 111 7.90 -10.38 3.54
N GLN A 112 8.81 -10.17 2.60
CA GLN A 112 10.18 -10.64 2.68
C GLN A 112 11.16 -9.56 2.23
N LYS A 113 12.28 -9.49 2.93
CA LYS A 113 13.47 -8.78 2.50
C LYS A 113 14.69 -9.62 2.91
N GLU A 114 15.52 -9.98 1.93
CA GLU A 114 16.67 -10.86 2.15
C GLU A 114 16.22 -12.17 2.84
N GLU A 115 16.88 -12.57 3.92
CA GLU A 115 16.57 -13.78 4.69
C GLU A 115 15.44 -13.56 5.72
N MET A 116 14.93 -12.33 5.87
CA MET A 116 13.87 -12.01 6.82
C MET A 116 12.50 -12.10 6.17
N SER A 117 11.59 -12.85 6.79
CA SER A 117 10.19 -12.90 6.40
C SER A 117 9.26 -12.75 7.60
N THR A 118 8.14 -12.06 7.40
CA THR A 118 7.07 -11.96 8.38
C THR A 118 5.72 -11.82 7.67
N GLY A 119 4.69 -12.40 8.25
CA GLY A 119 3.30 -12.20 7.85
C GLY A 119 2.73 -10.97 8.55
N MET A 120 1.90 -10.21 7.85
CA MET A 120 1.12 -9.13 8.43
C MET A 120 -0.35 -9.47 8.27
N LEU A 121 -1.10 -9.50 9.37
CA LEU A 121 -2.55 -9.67 9.28
C LEU A 121 -3.17 -8.35 8.82
N VAL A 122 -3.93 -8.39 7.72
CA VAL A 122 -4.62 -7.24 7.13
C VAL A 122 -6.11 -7.55 6.91
N ASP A 123 -6.96 -6.53 6.90
CA ASP A 123 -8.41 -6.71 6.81
C ASP A 123 -8.89 -7.04 5.40
N ALA A 124 -8.23 -6.46 4.40
CA ALA A 124 -8.48 -6.72 2.99
C ALA A 124 -7.28 -6.27 2.16
N VAL A 125 -7.08 -6.92 1.02
CA VAL A 125 -6.22 -6.41 -0.05
C VAL A 125 -7.15 -5.77 -1.07
N GLU A 126 -6.96 -4.47 -1.31
CA GLU A 126 -7.82 -3.66 -2.16
C GLU A 126 -7.39 -3.80 -3.63
N GLU A 127 -6.10 -3.63 -3.90
CA GLU A 127 -5.59 -3.65 -5.27
C GLU A 127 -4.09 -3.94 -5.34
N ILE A 128 -3.63 -4.51 -6.46
CA ILE A 128 -2.21 -4.55 -6.84
C ILE A 128 -2.09 -3.90 -8.21
N ARG A 129 -1.38 -2.76 -8.30
CA ARG A 129 -1.27 -1.97 -9.53
C ARG A 129 0.09 -1.30 -9.63
N GLU A 130 0.52 -1.03 -10.86
CA GLU A 130 1.64 -0.14 -11.15
C GLU A 130 1.23 1.33 -11.00
N PHE A 131 2.11 2.10 -10.35
CA PHE A 131 1.98 3.54 -10.21
C PHE A 131 3.24 4.21 -10.76
N PRO A 132 3.12 5.38 -11.41
CA PRO A 132 4.29 6.16 -11.76
C PRO A 132 5.03 6.54 -10.48
N LYS A 133 6.36 6.45 -10.49
CA LYS A 133 7.18 6.77 -9.30
C LYS A 133 6.94 8.20 -8.81
N SER A 134 6.59 9.13 -9.69
CA SER A 134 6.21 10.50 -9.31
C SER A 134 4.91 10.60 -8.48
N ALA A 135 4.03 9.60 -8.52
CA ALA A 135 2.82 9.58 -7.69
C ALA A 135 3.14 9.40 -6.20
N VAL A 136 4.32 8.83 -5.88
CA VAL A 136 4.80 8.72 -4.51
C VAL A 136 5.37 10.06 -4.07
N GLN A 137 4.64 10.74 -3.20
CA GLN A 137 5.02 12.00 -2.61
C GLN A 137 5.82 11.76 -1.33
N THR A 138 6.92 12.47 -1.17
CA THR A 138 7.73 12.43 0.06
C THR A 138 7.07 13.18 1.21
N GLN A 139 6.21 14.16 0.90
CA GLN A 139 5.39 14.84 1.90
C GLN A 139 4.25 13.92 2.34
N GLN A 140 4.29 13.52 3.62
CA GLN A 140 3.35 12.59 4.22
C GLN A 140 2.37 13.32 5.14
N ALA A 141 1.09 13.00 5.01
CA ALA A 141 0.11 13.24 6.06
C ALA A 141 0.27 12.11 7.07
N SER A 142 0.76 12.43 8.26
CA SER A 142 1.04 11.45 9.28
C SER A 142 -0.07 11.31 10.29
N LEU A 143 -0.39 10.06 10.61
CA LEU A 143 -1.27 9.75 11.74
C LEU A 143 -0.51 9.81 13.07
N ASN A 144 0.77 9.42 13.05
CA ASN A 144 1.69 9.48 14.18
C ASN A 144 3.16 9.43 13.71
N THR A 145 4.08 9.74 14.63
CA THR A 145 5.53 9.80 14.36
C THR A 145 6.14 8.47 13.94
N LEU A 146 5.61 7.33 14.43
CA LEU A 146 6.16 6.03 14.07
C LEU A 146 5.82 5.67 12.62
N LEU A 147 4.59 5.97 12.18
CA LEU A 147 4.19 5.78 10.80
C LEU A 147 5.01 6.62 9.83
N GLU A 148 5.34 7.87 10.18
CA GLU A 148 6.29 8.70 9.40
C GLU A 148 7.64 7.99 9.25
N LYS A 149 8.19 7.50 10.37
CA LYS A 149 9.49 6.82 10.38
C LYS A 149 9.48 5.55 9.52
N LEU A 150 8.40 4.79 9.58
CA LEU A 150 8.25 3.50 8.88
C LEU A 150 7.76 3.63 7.43
N SER A 151 7.47 4.84 6.96
CA SER A 151 7.03 5.09 5.59
C SER A 151 8.15 5.72 4.75
N GLN A 152 8.12 5.49 3.44
CA GLN A 152 9.03 6.13 2.47
C GLN A 152 8.36 7.26 1.67
N GLY A 153 7.04 7.29 1.66
CA GLY A 153 6.23 8.36 1.08
C GLY A 153 4.75 8.12 1.33
N GLN A 154 3.91 8.75 0.54
CA GLN A 154 2.49 8.43 0.42
C GLN A 154 2.05 8.63 -1.02
N LEU A 155 0.93 8.01 -1.39
CA LEU A 155 0.25 8.25 -2.66
C LEU A 155 -1.23 8.55 -2.39
N LEU A 156 -1.93 9.06 -3.39
CA LEU A 156 -3.38 9.15 -3.35
C LEU A 156 -3.98 7.91 -3.98
N PHE A 157 -4.77 7.18 -3.21
CA PHE A 157 -5.58 6.07 -3.69
C PHE A 157 -7.04 6.34 -3.33
N ASN A 158 -7.95 6.29 -4.31
CA ASN A 158 -9.36 6.64 -4.11
C ASN A 158 -9.58 7.99 -3.40
N HIS A 159 -8.77 9.00 -3.75
CA HIS A 159 -8.75 10.33 -3.14
C HIS A 159 -8.37 10.37 -1.64
N GLN A 160 -7.82 9.28 -1.11
CA GLN A 160 -7.35 9.19 0.27
C GLN A 160 -5.81 9.11 0.32
N PRO A 161 -5.16 9.84 1.25
CA PRO A 161 -3.74 9.67 1.54
C PRO A 161 -3.47 8.23 1.99
N THR A 162 -2.60 7.55 1.26
CA THR A 162 -2.23 6.15 1.47
C THR A 162 -0.72 6.11 1.73
N PRO A 163 -0.29 5.95 3.00
CA PRO A 163 1.12 5.85 3.35
C PRO A 163 1.76 4.65 2.66
N LEU A 164 2.92 4.87 2.06
CA LEU A 164 3.73 3.83 1.44
C LEU A 164 4.77 3.35 2.47
N LEU A 165 4.53 2.18 3.03
CA LEU A 165 5.38 1.57 4.05
C LEU A 165 6.71 1.11 3.45
N ASP A 166 7.78 1.37 4.18
CA ASP A 166 9.13 0.94 3.87
C ASP A 166 9.42 -0.36 4.61
N ILE A 167 9.39 -1.47 3.87
CA ILE A 167 9.61 -2.81 4.44
C ILE A 167 11.03 -2.97 5.00
N ALA A 168 12.03 -2.28 4.44
CA ALA A 168 13.38 -2.29 4.97
C ALA A 168 13.44 -1.64 6.36
N LYS A 169 12.85 -0.45 6.50
CA LYS A 169 12.77 0.24 7.79
C LYS A 169 11.93 -0.53 8.81
N LEU A 170 10.85 -1.18 8.36
CA LEU A 170 10.03 -2.05 9.21
C LEU A 170 10.85 -3.19 9.80
N PHE A 171 11.60 -3.92 8.98
CA PHE A 171 12.45 -5.01 9.47
C PHE A 171 13.57 -4.52 10.39
N GLN A 172 14.20 -3.40 10.05
CA GLN A 172 15.22 -2.78 10.91
C GLN A 172 14.63 -2.43 12.29
N TYR A 173 13.44 -1.82 12.32
CA TYR A 173 12.77 -1.46 13.56
C TYR A 173 12.41 -2.69 14.40
N LEU A 174 11.97 -3.79 13.78
CA LEU A 174 11.70 -5.05 14.48
C LEU A 174 12.96 -5.67 15.08
N GLN A 175 14.10 -5.59 14.39
CA GLN A 175 15.39 -6.07 14.92
C GLN A 175 15.83 -5.25 16.14
N GLU A 176 15.71 -3.92 16.08
CA GLU A 176 16.05 -3.02 17.19
C GLU A 176 15.20 -3.28 18.45
N LEU A 177 13.93 -3.71 18.28
CA LEU A 177 13.03 -4.04 19.37
C LEU A 177 13.31 -5.41 20.02
N CYS A 178 13.95 -6.33 19.29
CA CYS A 178 14.22 -7.69 19.74
C CYS A 178 15.68 -7.91 20.19
N ALA A 179 16.54 -6.90 20.03
CA ALA A 179 17.93 -6.89 20.48
C ALA A 179 18.04 -6.50 21.96
#